data_AF-A0A7Y3I4I5-F1
#
_entry.id   AF-A0A7Y3I4I5-F1
#
_cell.length_a   1.000
_cell.length_b   1.000
_cell.length_c   1.000
_cell.angle_alpha   90.00
_cell.angle_beta   90.00
_cell.angle_gamma   90.00
#
_symmetry.space_group_name_H-M   'P 1'
#
loop_
_entity.id
_entity.type
_entity.pdbx_description
1 polymer ?
#
loop_
_entity_poly.entity_id
_entity_poly.type
_entity_poly.pdbx_seq_one_letter_code
_entity_poly.pdbx_strand_id
1 'polypeptide(L)'
;VSPLGELAVGLGRRLGGGTAHAGDAGVAALQALTSVHGRGVVGRCTLSAISHAFWVAANVGCLIVLLVLLSTKRYVFNWETTILDASSYQSITRVIAAAPAAFGLPTPSREQIAASEGDADAATLGTARVAWSGLLVGSVLLYGLVPRALLLAVCLGARRAALRRWRLDLSAPGYVRLASRLTPDSEERGIIDGDAATAPATTIAPPVAGDDASGPPAIVGIELATPASGPWPPSVAGAEWTDLGFAESREDRQRVAGTLATLAEPPRMTVIVGALTTTPDRGLASFIRTIAECARGPVALALTGGGVLRDRTDATGVAQREEDWHGLATAAGIPPERVASIDLDHLTDASRARLSSLIGVTPGTPAGGHRRIEAAFTRIVDAAAGWDDPPTARQVTELSRGLAELYDAEANTLGERLALTKAALRDPVSAVRAGAAKIDQLLPVDLRRSPRWAAAGALGGVLGCLAVGSLVAPAAFAALPVWTMSGAGLGAVLQLVRGQGSGDASPDDAATPDRSDAVRASVLFALVLDLQGREESAIARVLEATLDENDALDAAADADAISRALDEIRHRYDLALARETRS
;
A
#
# COMPACT_ATOMS: atom_id res chain seq x y z
N VAL A 1 -2.55 -23.54 -5.90
CA VAL A 1 -3.90 -22.99 -5.60
C VAL A 1 -4.65 -24.06 -4.82
N SER A 2 -5.21 -23.73 -3.65
CA SER A 2 -5.81 -24.70 -2.74
C SER A 2 -7.19 -25.17 -3.24
N PRO A 3 -7.61 -26.43 -2.96
CA PRO A 3 -8.85 -27.02 -3.46
C PRO A 3 -10.13 -26.28 -3.01
N LEU A 4 -10.03 -25.49 -1.94
CA LEU A 4 -11.09 -24.58 -1.48
C LEU A 4 -11.30 -23.38 -2.41
N GLY A 5 -10.22 -22.90 -3.06
CA GLY A 5 -10.28 -21.83 -4.04
C GLY A 5 -11.02 -22.26 -5.31
N GLU A 6 -10.80 -23.49 -5.77
CA GLU A 6 -11.52 -24.05 -6.91
C GLU A 6 -13.00 -24.25 -6.63
N LEU A 7 -13.34 -24.65 -5.40
CA LEU A 7 -14.73 -24.78 -4.95
C LEU A 7 -15.45 -23.43 -4.89
N ALA A 8 -14.78 -22.39 -4.40
CA ALA A 8 -15.32 -21.03 -4.36
C ALA A 8 -15.52 -20.45 -5.78
N VAL A 9 -14.55 -20.66 -6.68
CA VAL A 9 -14.65 -20.26 -8.10
C VAL A 9 -15.74 -21.06 -8.82
N GLY A 10 -15.87 -22.35 -8.54
CA GLY A 10 -16.90 -23.23 -9.08
C GLY A 10 -18.32 -22.83 -8.65
N LEU A 11 -18.49 -22.45 -7.37
CA LEU A 11 -19.76 -21.92 -6.87
C LEU A 11 -20.10 -20.56 -7.52
N GLY A 12 -19.10 -19.69 -7.70
CA GLY A 12 -19.23 -18.42 -8.41
C GLY A 12 -19.68 -18.60 -9.86
N ARG A 13 -19.12 -19.60 -10.57
CA ARG A 13 -19.53 -19.95 -11.94
C ARG A 13 -20.98 -20.43 -12.05
N ARG A 14 -21.46 -21.19 -11.06
CA ARG A 14 -22.85 -21.70 -11.05
C ARG A 14 -23.88 -20.65 -10.66
N LEU A 15 -23.54 -19.72 -9.78
CA LEU A 15 -24.43 -18.64 -9.35
C LEU A 15 -24.44 -17.44 -10.31
N GLY A 16 -23.37 -17.23 -11.08
CA GLY A 16 -23.20 -16.11 -12.02
C GLY A 16 -23.74 -16.33 -13.44
N GLY A 17 -24.50 -17.40 -13.71
CA GLY A 17 -25.10 -17.61 -15.04
C GLY A 17 -24.07 -17.83 -16.15
N GLY A 18 -23.15 -18.79 -15.98
CA GLY A 18 -22.52 -19.52 -17.09
C GLY A 18 -21.59 -18.78 -18.08
N THR A 19 -21.38 -17.46 -17.98
CA THR A 19 -20.63 -16.69 -19.00
C THR A 19 -19.24 -16.19 -18.57
N ALA A 20 -18.75 -16.56 -17.39
CA ALA A 20 -17.40 -16.18 -16.96
C ALA A 20 -16.32 -16.92 -17.76
N HIS A 21 -15.60 -16.17 -18.60
CA HIS A 21 -14.51 -16.66 -19.45
C HIS A 21 -13.32 -17.18 -18.60
N ALA A 22 -12.71 -18.28 -19.03
CA ALA A 22 -11.49 -18.81 -18.41
C ALA A 22 -10.27 -17.97 -18.85
N GLY A 23 -9.62 -17.29 -17.90
CA GLY A 23 -8.44 -16.43 -18.13
C GLY A 23 -8.34 -15.28 -17.12
N ASP A 24 -7.44 -14.33 -17.36
CA ASP A 24 -7.21 -13.12 -16.52
C ASP A 24 -8.49 -12.32 -16.28
N ALA A 25 -9.46 -12.38 -17.20
CA ALA A 25 -10.79 -11.79 -17.03
C ALA A 25 -11.58 -12.42 -15.86
N GLY A 26 -11.41 -13.71 -15.59
CA GLY A 26 -12.01 -14.38 -14.43
C GLY A 26 -11.38 -13.95 -13.10
N VAL A 27 -10.07 -13.70 -13.10
CA VAL A 27 -9.34 -13.17 -11.94
C VAL A 27 -9.71 -11.70 -11.71
N ALA A 28 -9.75 -10.88 -12.76
CA ALA A 28 -10.21 -9.49 -12.69
C ALA A 28 -11.68 -9.40 -12.27
N ALA A 29 -12.55 -10.31 -12.74
CA ALA A 29 -13.93 -10.39 -12.28
C ALA A 29 -14.02 -10.79 -10.80
N LEU A 30 -13.17 -11.71 -10.34
CA LEU A 30 -13.10 -12.10 -8.93
C LEU A 30 -12.57 -10.95 -8.06
N GLN A 31 -11.55 -10.22 -8.49
CA GLN A 31 -11.01 -9.03 -7.83
C GLN A 31 -12.02 -7.87 -7.82
N ALA A 32 -12.76 -7.68 -8.91
CA ALA A 32 -13.86 -6.73 -8.97
C ALA A 32 -14.99 -7.16 -8.03
N LEU A 33 -15.35 -8.44 -8.00
CA LEU A 33 -16.33 -8.99 -7.07
C LEU A 33 -15.91 -8.77 -5.61
N THR A 34 -14.66 -9.08 -5.25
CA THR A 34 -14.15 -8.92 -3.88
C THR A 34 -14.00 -7.45 -3.50
N SER A 35 -13.56 -6.57 -4.41
CA SER A 35 -13.44 -5.13 -4.13
C SER A 35 -14.81 -4.44 -4.01
N VAL A 36 -15.77 -4.79 -4.86
CA VAL A 36 -17.14 -4.26 -4.83
C VAL A 36 -17.92 -4.83 -3.63
N HIS A 37 -17.79 -6.12 -3.33
CA HIS A 37 -18.49 -6.74 -2.19
C HIS A 37 -17.79 -6.48 -0.85
N GLY A 38 -16.47 -6.30 -0.82
CA GLY A 38 -15.72 -6.04 0.41
C GLY A 38 -16.00 -4.67 1.01
N ARG A 39 -16.23 -3.65 0.16
CA ARG A 39 -16.45 -2.26 0.59
C ARG A 39 -17.93 -1.93 0.86
N GLY A 40 -18.87 -2.59 0.18
CA GLY A 40 -20.31 -2.31 0.28
C GLY A 40 -21.05 -3.03 1.42
N VAL A 41 -22.11 -2.40 1.94
CA VAL A 41 -23.03 -3.01 2.94
C VAL A 41 -23.66 -4.31 2.41
N VAL A 42 -23.99 -4.34 1.11
CA VAL A 42 -24.58 -5.52 0.43
C VAL A 42 -23.63 -6.72 0.49
N GLY A 43 -22.34 -6.49 0.22
CA GLY A 43 -21.37 -7.59 0.18
C GLY A 43 -20.99 -8.10 1.57
N ARG A 44 -20.82 -7.22 2.56
CA ARG A 44 -20.67 -7.64 3.97
C ARG A 44 -21.85 -8.48 4.45
N CYS A 45 -23.10 -8.02 4.21
CA CYS A 45 -24.29 -8.78 4.59
C CYS A 45 -24.38 -10.13 3.85
N THR A 46 -23.90 -10.19 2.60
CA THR A 46 -23.87 -11.43 1.82
C THR A 46 -22.85 -12.42 2.38
N LEU A 47 -21.63 -11.97 2.70
CA LEU A 47 -20.59 -12.84 3.28
C LEU A 47 -20.99 -13.34 4.67
N SER A 48 -21.55 -12.46 5.51
CA SER A 48 -22.11 -12.85 6.81
C SER A 48 -23.24 -13.86 6.65
N ALA A 49 -24.15 -13.68 5.69
CA ALA A 49 -25.21 -14.66 5.41
C ALA A 49 -24.65 -16.02 4.97
N ILE A 50 -23.62 -16.05 4.11
CA ILE A 50 -22.96 -17.30 3.69
C ILE A 50 -22.37 -18.04 4.90
N SER A 51 -21.64 -17.33 5.76
CA SER A 51 -21.05 -17.92 6.97
C SER A 51 -22.13 -18.47 7.91
N HIS A 52 -23.18 -17.69 8.19
CA HIS A 52 -24.29 -18.16 9.03
C HIS A 52 -25.04 -19.35 8.40
N ALA A 53 -25.25 -19.36 7.09
CA ALA A 53 -25.87 -20.48 6.38
C ALA A 53 -25.04 -21.77 6.50
N PHE A 54 -23.71 -21.66 6.36
CA PHE A 54 -22.80 -22.78 6.59
C PHE A 54 -22.93 -23.33 8.02
N TRP A 55 -22.91 -22.46 9.03
CA TRP A 55 -23.05 -22.89 10.42
C TRP A 55 -24.43 -23.46 10.74
N VAL A 56 -25.50 -22.92 10.14
CA VAL A 56 -26.84 -23.50 10.24
C VAL A 56 -26.85 -24.91 9.64
N ALA A 57 -26.28 -25.10 8.46
CA ALA A 57 -26.18 -26.42 7.82
C ALA A 57 -25.36 -27.41 8.66
N ALA A 58 -24.24 -26.96 9.25
CA ALA A 58 -23.45 -27.78 10.17
C ALA A 58 -24.22 -28.17 11.43
N ASN A 59 -24.97 -27.24 12.03
CA ASN A 59 -25.82 -27.52 13.21
C ASN A 59 -26.99 -28.45 12.87
N VAL A 60 -27.64 -28.27 11.71
CA VAL A 60 -28.68 -29.18 11.22
C VAL A 60 -28.10 -30.57 10.97
N GLY A 61 -26.93 -30.67 10.33
CA GLY A 61 -26.23 -31.93 10.13
C GLY A 61 -25.87 -32.61 11.46
N CYS A 62 -25.32 -31.86 12.41
CA CYS A 62 -25.05 -32.34 13.76
C CYS A 62 -26.33 -32.84 14.45
N LEU A 63 -27.43 -32.08 14.35
CA LEU A 63 -28.72 -32.47 14.92
C LEU A 63 -29.28 -33.75 14.28
N ILE A 64 -29.21 -33.88 12.96
CA ILE A 64 -29.63 -35.08 12.23
C ILE A 64 -28.79 -36.29 12.68
N VAL A 65 -27.47 -36.15 12.71
CA VAL A 65 -26.57 -37.23 13.17
C VAL A 65 -26.87 -37.59 14.63
N LEU A 66 -27.04 -36.61 15.51
CA LEU A 66 -27.38 -36.81 16.91
C LEU A 66 -28.70 -37.58 17.04
N LEU A 67 -29.75 -37.20 16.31
CA LEU A 67 -31.04 -37.88 16.32
C LEU A 67 -30.93 -39.32 15.79
N VAL A 68 -30.18 -39.54 14.71
CA VAL A 68 -29.93 -40.88 14.15
C VAL A 68 -29.19 -41.76 15.16
N LEU A 69 -28.14 -41.23 15.79
CA LEU A 69 -27.37 -41.94 16.82
C LEU A 69 -28.29 -42.29 18.00
N LEU A 70 -28.99 -41.32 18.57
CA LEU A 70 -29.89 -41.52 19.72
C LEU A 70 -31.06 -42.46 19.40
N SER A 71 -31.49 -42.54 18.13
CA SER A 71 -32.53 -43.47 17.68
C SER A 71 -32.02 -44.90 17.45
N THR A 72 -30.74 -45.08 17.11
CA THR A 72 -30.18 -46.39 16.71
C THR A 72 -29.35 -47.06 17.80
N LYS A 73 -28.82 -46.28 18.75
CA LYS A 73 -27.96 -46.77 19.82
C LYS A 73 -28.48 -46.34 21.19
N ARG A 74 -28.26 -47.21 22.18
CA ARG A 74 -28.51 -46.88 23.59
C ARG A 74 -27.27 -46.18 24.15
N TYR A 75 -27.38 -44.89 24.37
CA TYR A 75 -26.37 -44.11 25.09
C TYR A 75 -26.69 -44.09 26.59
N VAL A 76 -25.66 -44.24 27.42
CA VAL A 76 -25.74 -44.05 28.86
C VAL A 76 -24.85 -42.86 29.18
N PHE A 77 -25.40 -41.91 29.92
CA PHE A 77 -24.66 -40.74 30.37
C PHE A 77 -24.12 -41.03 31.77
N ASN A 78 -22.83 -41.36 31.82
CA ASN A 78 -22.05 -41.46 33.03
C ASN A 78 -21.10 -40.27 33.07
N TRP A 79 -20.95 -39.61 34.22
CA TRP A 79 -20.00 -38.53 34.37
C TRP A 79 -19.00 -38.88 35.48
N GLU A 80 -17.72 -38.78 35.15
CA GLU A 80 -16.61 -38.98 36.08
C GLU A 80 -15.66 -37.80 35.88
N THR A 81 -15.58 -36.91 36.87
CA THR A 81 -14.65 -35.78 36.85
C THR A 81 -13.86 -35.75 38.14
N THR A 82 -12.54 -35.58 38.00
CA THR A 82 -11.62 -35.40 39.13
C THR A 82 -11.46 -33.93 39.51
N ILE A 83 -12.00 -33.01 38.71
CA ILE A 83 -11.80 -31.56 38.82
C ILE A 83 -13.02 -30.85 39.41
N LEU A 84 -14.23 -31.28 39.05
CA LEU A 84 -15.47 -30.70 39.57
C LEU A 84 -16.05 -31.57 40.69
N ASP A 85 -16.54 -30.95 41.76
CA ASP A 85 -17.39 -31.64 42.72
C ASP A 85 -18.81 -31.84 42.16
N ALA A 86 -19.53 -32.84 42.68
CA ALA A 86 -20.88 -33.20 42.21
C ALA A 86 -21.87 -32.02 42.24
N SER A 87 -21.73 -31.13 43.23
CA SER A 87 -22.64 -29.98 43.38
C SER A 87 -22.41 -28.91 42.32
N SER A 88 -21.15 -28.70 41.91
CA SER A 88 -20.79 -27.83 40.78
C SER A 88 -21.29 -28.39 39.45
N TYR A 89 -21.13 -29.70 39.21
CA TYR A 89 -21.64 -30.35 38.00
C TYR A 89 -23.16 -30.21 37.88
N GLN A 90 -23.90 -30.53 38.95
CA GLN A 90 -25.35 -30.34 39.00
C GLN A 90 -25.77 -28.89 38.76
N SER A 91 -25.01 -27.92 39.27
CA SER A 91 -25.32 -26.50 39.10
C SER A 91 -25.10 -26.04 37.66
N ILE A 92 -23.99 -26.43 37.04
CA ILE A 92 -23.69 -26.11 35.63
C ILE A 92 -24.70 -26.77 34.70
N THR A 93 -25.02 -28.05 34.90
CA THR A 93 -26.02 -28.74 34.08
C THR A 93 -27.39 -28.07 34.20
N ARG A 94 -27.79 -27.58 35.38
CA ARG A 94 -29.03 -26.81 35.55
C ARG A 94 -29.01 -25.47 34.82
N VAL A 95 -27.88 -24.77 34.82
CA VAL A 95 -27.73 -23.52 34.05
C VAL A 95 -27.88 -23.79 32.56
N ILE A 96 -27.23 -24.84 32.04
CA ILE A 96 -27.34 -25.24 30.63
C ILE A 96 -28.77 -25.68 30.30
N ALA A 97 -29.43 -26.41 31.20
CA ALA A 97 -30.79 -26.92 31.03
C ALA A 97 -31.86 -25.82 31.12
N ALA A 98 -31.54 -24.63 31.62
CA ALA A 98 -32.53 -23.57 31.84
C ALA A 98 -33.29 -23.20 30.56
N ALA A 99 -32.61 -22.96 29.44
CA ALA A 99 -33.29 -22.63 28.19
C ALA A 99 -34.06 -23.83 27.60
N PRO A 100 -33.47 -25.04 27.43
CA PRO A 100 -34.24 -26.21 26.98
C PRO A 100 -35.50 -26.49 27.81
N ALA A 101 -35.39 -26.40 29.15
CA ALA A 101 -36.52 -26.60 30.05
C ALA A 101 -37.60 -25.52 29.86
N ALA A 102 -37.23 -24.26 29.66
CA ALA A 102 -38.17 -23.17 29.39
C ALA A 102 -38.95 -23.37 28.08
N PHE A 103 -38.37 -24.07 27.11
CA PHE A 103 -39.03 -24.48 25.87
C PHE A 103 -39.75 -25.84 25.96
N GLY A 104 -39.85 -26.42 27.15
CA GLY A 104 -40.57 -27.68 27.39
C GLY A 104 -39.84 -28.95 26.92
N LEU A 105 -38.54 -28.85 26.64
CA LEU A 105 -37.73 -30.03 26.28
C LEU A 105 -37.41 -30.85 27.53
N PRO A 106 -37.34 -32.20 27.43
CA PRO A 106 -37.01 -33.02 28.58
C PRO A 106 -35.58 -32.74 29.02
N THR A 107 -35.39 -32.42 30.30
CA THR A 107 -34.09 -32.11 30.91
C THR A 107 -33.93 -32.90 32.21
N PRO A 108 -32.72 -33.35 32.58
CA PRO A 108 -32.52 -34.21 33.73
C PRO A 108 -32.82 -33.46 35.04
N SER A 109 -33.61 -34.11 35.91
CA SER A 109 -33.86 -33.66 37.29
C SER A 109 -32.62 -33.79 38.17
N ARG A 110 -32.62 -33.18 39.36
CA ARG A 110 -31.48 -33.28 40.28
C ARG A 110 -31.18 -34.73 40.66
N GLU A 111 -32.22 -35.51 40.90
CA GLU A 111 -32.11 -36.93 41.22
C GLU A 111 -31.51 -37.71 40.04
N GLN A 112 -31.90 -37.39 38.80
CA GLN A 112 -31.36 -38.04 37.60
C GLN A 112 -29.91 -37.63 37.28
N ILE A 113 -29.49 -36.42 37.64
CA ILE A 113 -28.08 -35.99 37.49
C ILE A 113 -27.20 -36.71 38.54
N ALA A 114 -27.69 -36.83 39.77
CA ALA A 114 -26.99 -37.56 40.84
C ALA A 114 -26.91 -39.07 40.54
N ALA A 115 -27.97 -39.65 39.98
CA ALA A 115 -28.00 -41.05 39.54
C ALA A 115 -27.00 -41.37 38.41
N SER A 116 -26.48 -40.35 37.71
CA SER A 116 -25.46 -40.50 36.66
C SER A 116 -24.02 -40.60 37.20
N GLU A 117 -23.81 -40.58 38.53
CA GLU A 117 -22.51 -40.74 39.22
C GLU A 117 -22.26 -42.19 39.70
N GLY A 118 -23.28 -43.06 39.70
CA GLY A 118 -23.17 -44.43 40.25
C GLY A 118 -24.16 -45.45 39.68
N ASP A 119 -24.22 -46.64 40.28
CA ASP A 119 -25.10 -47.75 39.86
C ASP A 119 -26.56 -47.49 40.27
N ALA A 120 -27.28 -46.77 39.42
CA ALA A 120 -28.73 -46.58 39.53
C ALA A 120 -29.51 -47.75 38.90
N ASP A 121 -30.75 -47.95 39.32
CA ASP A 121 -31.60 -49.00 38.74
C ASP A 121 -31.93 -48.75 37.25
N ALA A 122 -32.27 -49.83 36.53
CA ALA A 122 -32.49 -49.79 35.09
C ALA A 122 -33.67 -48.88 34.65
N ALA A 123 -34.67 -48.66 35.52
CA ALA A 123 -35.83 -47.83 35.23
C ALA A 123 -35.48 -46.33 35.33
N THR A 124 -34.74 -45.96 36.37
CA THR A 124 -34.21 -44.61 36.61
C THR A 124 -33.22 -44.22 35.52
N LEU A 125 -32.31 -45.13 35.13
CA LEU A 125 -31.40 -44.93 33.99
C LEU A 125 -32.14 -44.77 32.66
N GLY A 126 -33.28 -45.44 32.48
CA GLY A 126 -34.14 -45.31 31.30
C GLY A 126 -34.77 -43.92 31.16
N THR A 127 -35.36 -43.40 32.23
CA THR A 127 -35.96 -42.05 32.23
C THR A 127 -34.92 -40.94 32.18
N ALA A 128 -33.79 -41.12 32.88
CA ALA A 128 -32.65 -40.19 32.82
C ALA A 128 -32.08 -40.11 31.41
N ARG A 129 -31.99 -41.22 30.67
CA ARG A 129 -31.55 -41.22 29.27
C ARG A 129 -32.39 -40.30 28.38
N VAL A 130 -33.72 -40.35 28.51
CA VAL A 130 -34.62 -39.50 27.71
C VAL A 130 -34.38 -38.02 28.05
N ALA A 131 -34.21 -37.73 29.33
CA ALA A 131 -33.96 -36.38 29.83
C ALA A 131 -32.59 -35.81 29.37
N TRP A 132 -31.53 -36.62 29.42
CA TRP A 132 -30.21 -36.25 28.88
C TRP A 132 -30.22 -36.10 27.36
N SER A 133 -30.92 -36.98 26.66
CA SER A 133 -31.09 -36.88 25.20
C SER A 133 -31.81 -35.59 24.81
N GLY A 134 -32.87 -35.25 25.54
CA GLY A 134 -33.61 -34.00 25.36
C GLY A 134 -32.76 -32.76 25.65
N LEU A 135 -31.94 -32.80 26.71
CA LEU A 135 -31.00 -31.73 27.02
C LEU A 135 -29.97 -31.53 25.91
N LEU A 136 -29.41 -32.60 25.35
CA LEU A 136 -28.43 -32.53 24.25
C LEU A 136 -29.05 -31.98 22.97
N VAL A 137 -30.17 -32.56 22.54
CA VAL A 137 -30.93 -32.11 21.36
C VAL A 137 -31.32 -30.63 21.54
N GLY A 138 -31.85 -30.28 22.71
CA GLY A 138 -32.25 -28.93 23.05
C GLY A 138 -31.10 -27.94 23.09
N SER A 139 -29.92 -28.36 23.56
CA SER A 139 -28.75 -27.49 23.61
C SER A 139 -28.21 -27.18 22.21
N VAL A 140 -28.08 -28.20 21.34
CA VAL A 140 -27.67 -27.99 19.94
C VAL A 140 -28.70 -27.13 19.20
N LEU A 141 -29.98 -27.37 19.44
CA LEU A 141 -31.07 -26.60 18.83
C LEU A 141 -31.07 -25.14 19.29
N LEU A 142 -31.16 -24.88 20.60
CA LEU A 142 -31.38 -23.54 21.14
C LEU A 142 -30.12 -22.69 21.24
N TYR A 143 -28.96 -23.29 21.53
CA TYR A 143 -27.70 -22.54 21.64
C TYR A 143 -26.87 -22.56 20.36
N GLY A 144 -27.08 -23.55 19.49
CA GLY A 144 -26.40 -23.65 18.19
C GLY A 144 -27.26 -23.15 17.04
N LEU A 145 -28.34 -23.88 16.73
CA LEU A 145 -29.12 -23.70 15.51
C LEU A 145 -29.94 -22.41 15.50
N VAL A 146 -30.77 -22.18 16.52
CA VAL A 146 -31.68 -21.03 16.61
C VAL A 146 -30.94 -19.68 16.47
N PRO A 147 -29.90 -19.36 17.26
CA PRO A 147 -29.22 -18.08 17.16
C PRO A 147 -28.57 -17.89 15.79
N ARG A 148 -28.02 -18.95 15.19
CA ARG A 148 -27.43 -18.89 13.84
C ARG A 148 -28.50 -18.69 12.76
N ALA A 149 -29.66 -19.32 12.89
CA ALA A 149 -30.79 -19.13 11.98
C ALA A 149 -31.37 -17.71 12.09
N LEU A 150 -31.47 -17.16 13.29
CA LEU A 150 -31.89 -15.77 13.51
C LEU A 150 -30.91 -14.79 12.87
N LEU A 151 -29.60 -14.95 13.11
CA LEU A 151 -28.57 -14.11 12.50
C LEU A 151 -28.56 -14.25 10.98
N LEU A 152 -28.77 -15.45 10.44
CA LEU A 152 -28.95 -15.66 9.00
C LEU A 152 -30.14 -14.85 8.47
N ALA A 153 -31.30 -14.92 9.14
CA ALA A 153 -32.50 -14.17 8.76
C ALA A 153 -32.26 -12.65 8.80
N VAL A 154 -31.58 -12.15 9.84
CA VAL A 154 -31.18 -10.74 9.96
C VAL A 154 -30.25 -10.32 8.82
N CYS A 155 -29.20 -11.11 8.52
CA CYS A 155 -28.29 -10.83 7.42
C CYS A 155 -28.99 -10.84 6.06
N LEU A 156 -29.91 -11.78 5.82
CA LEU A 156 -30.71 -11.83 4.60
C LEU A 156 -31.68 -10.64 4.49
N GLY A 157 -32.29 -10.23 5.60
CA GLY A 157 -33.13 -9.04 5.68
C GLY A 157 -32.36 -7.76 5.40
N ALA A 158 -31.21 -7.57 6.05
CA ALA A 158 -30.31 -6.45 5.83
C ALA A 158 -29.81 -6.40 4.38
N ARG A 159 -29.45 -7.56 3.80
CA ARG A 159 -29.09 -7.69 2.39
C ARG A 159 -30.24 -7.28 1.48
N ARG A 160 -31.47 -7.74 1.73
CA ARG A 160 -32.65 -7.40 0.92
C ARG A 160 -32.98 -5.91 1.01
N ALA A 161 -32.87 -5.32 2.20
CA ALA A 161 -33.06 -3.88 2.39
C ALA A 161 -31.97 -3.06 1.69
N ALA A 162 -30.71 -3.49 1.80
CA ALA A 162 -29.58 -2.85 1.13
C ALA A 162 -29.73 -2.93 -0.40
N LEU A 163 -30.12 -4.08 -0.95
CA LEU A 163 -30.39 -4.23 -2.39
C LEU A 163 -31.57 -3.36 -2.87
N ARG A 164 -32.62 -3.19 -2.05
CA ARG A 164 -33.75 -2.31 -2.38
C ARG A 164 -33.39 -0.82 -2.37
N ARG A 165 -32.44 -0.43 -1.53
CA ARG A 165 -31.92 0.95 -1.44
C ARG A 165 -30.74 1.20 -2.37
N TRP A 166 -30.20 0.14 -2.96
CA TRP A 166 -29.05 0.22 -3.83
C TRP A 166 -29.46 0.92 -5.13
N ARG A 167 -28.87 2.07 -5.36
CA ARG A 167 -28.93 2.77 -6.63
C ARG A 167 -27.54 2.68 -7.25
N LEU A 168 -27.49 2.32 -8.53
CA LEU A 168 -26.27 2.39 -9.29
C LEU A 168 -25.89 3.88 -9.41
N ASP A 169 -24.75 4.27 -8.84
CA ASP A 169 -24.26 5.63 -8.94
C ASP A 169 -23.67 5.86 -10.33
N LEU A 170 -24.52 6.25 -11.26
CA LEU A 170 -24.14 6.56 -12.65
C LEU A 170 -23.28 7.83 -12.76
N SER A 171 -23.11 8.59 -11.67
CA SER A 171 -22.26 9.78 -11.65
C SER A 171 -20.78 9.47 -11.33
N ALA A 172 -20.47 8.22 -10.95
CA ALA A 172 -19.09 7.85 -10.67
C ALA A 172 -18.23 7.93 -11.94
N PRO A 173 -17.07 8.60 -11.90
CA PRO A 173 -16.26 8.91 -13.08
C PRO A 173 -15.75 7.66 -13.82
N GLY A 174 -15.66 6.51 -13.14
CA GLY A 174 -15.33 5.23 -13.75
C GLY A 174 -16.36 4.76 -14.80
N TYR A 175 -17.61 5.21 -14.71
CA TYR A 175 -18.65 4.87 -15.69
C TYR A 175 -18.52 5.67 -17.00
N VAL A 176 -17.74 6.74 -17.06
CA VAL A 176 -17.57 7.55 -18.28
C VAL A 176 -16.93 6.73 -19.42
N ARG A 177 -15.97 5.85 -19.12
CA ARG A 177 -15.38 4.91 -20.10
C ARG A 177 -16.34 3.81 -20.54
N LEU A 178 -17.32 3.45 -19.71
CA LEU A 178 -18.36 2.47 -20.04
C LEU A 178 -19.51 3.12 -20.79
N ALA A 179 -19.85 4.38 -20.49
CA ALA A 179 -20.87 5.15 -21.18
C ALA A 179 -20.54 5.26 -22.67
N SER A 180 -19.29 5.56 -23.04
CA SER A 180 -18.88 5.60 -24.46
C SER A 180 -18.91 4.25 -25.18
N ARG A 181 -18.98 3.13 -24.45
CA ARG A 181 -19.06 1.77 -25.02
C ARG A 181 -20.45 1.15 -24.99
N LEU A 182 -21.31 1.60 -24.07
CA LEU A 182 -22.67 1.08 -23.84
C LEU A 182 -23.76 2.00 -24.36
N THR A 183 -23.45 3.27 -24.64
CA THR A 183 -24.37 4.15 -25.36
C THR A 183 -24.34 3.71 -26.83
N PRO A 184 -25.48 3.37 -27.44
CA PRO A 184 -25.51 3.06 -28.86
C PRO A 184 -24.94 4.25 -29.65
N ASP A 185 -24.01 3.97 -30.57
CA ASP A 185 -23.64 4.94 -31.59
C ASP A 185 -24.92 5.27 -32.36
N SER A 186 -25.41 6.50 -32.20
CA SER A 186 -26.59 7.09 -32.88
C SER A 186 -27.94 6.82 -32.19
N GLU A 187 -28.39 7.75 -31.34
CA GLU A 187 -29.66 8.40 -31.69
C GLU A 187 -29.30 9.48 -32.71
N GLU A 188 -29.72 9.32 -33.97
CA GLU A 188 -29.77 10.42 -34.94
C GLU A 188 -30.75 11.49 -34.43
N ARG A 189 -30.32 12.26 -33.44
CA ARG A 189 -30.91 13.56 -33.17
C ARG A 189 -30.14 14.54 -34.01
N GLY A 190 -30.63 14.71 -35.25
CA GLY A 190 -30.06 15.63 -36.23
C GLY A 190 -29.83 17.00 -35.61
N ILE A 191 -28.57 17.30 -35.31
CA ILE A 191 -28.09 18.66 -35.19
C ILE A 191 -27.57 19.00 -36.58
N ILE A 192 -28.30 19.89 -37.25
CA ILE A 192 -27.84 20.55 -38.47
C ILE A 192 -26.80 21.58 -38.00
N ASP A 193 -25.53 21.17 -37.90
CA ASP A 193 -24.43 22.12 -37.88
C ASP A 193 -24.13 22.50 -39.33
N GLY A 194 -24.71 23.63 -39.74
CA GLY A 194 -24.23 24.39 -40.88
C GLY A 194 -22.97 25.13 -40.46
N ASP A 195 -21.81 24.52 -40.69
CA ASP A 195 -20.60 25.21 -41.12
C ASP A 195 -19.55 24.18 -41.56
N ALA A 196 -19.75 23.67 -42.78
CA ALA A 196 -18.68 23.14 -43.59
C ALA A 196 -17.79 24.29 -44.07
N ALA A 197 -16.92 24.79 -43.18
CA ALA A 197 -15.76 25.55 -43.59
C ALA A 197 -14.52 24.69 -43.32
N THR A 198 -14.04 24.05 -44.39
CA THR A 198 -12.75 23.37 -44.50
C THR A 198 -11.64 24.29 -43.99
N ALA A 199 -11.22 24.12 -42.74
CA ALA A 199 -9.93 24.61 -42.27
C ALA A 199 -8.88 23.53 -42.56
N PRO A 200 -7.86 23.80 -43.36
CA PRO A 200 -6.84 22.81 -43.67
C PRO A 200 -6.05 22.48 -42.40
N ALA A 201 -5.82 21.19 -42.18
CA ALA A 201 -4.83 20.71 -41.22
C ALA A 201 -3.45 21.22 -41.65
N THR A 202 -3.05 22.38 -41.14
CA THR A 202 -1.67 22.83 -41.22
C THR A 202 -0.87 21.97 -40.27
N THR A 203 -0.14 21.00 -40.81
CA THR A 203 1.05 20.44 -40.16
C THR A 203 2.03 21.58 -39.98
N ILE A 204 1.99 22.22 -38.80
CA ILE A 204 2.97 23.22 -38.41
C ILE A 204 4.25 22.44 -38.07
N ALA A 205 5.33 22.74 -38.79
CA ALA A 205 6.67 22.26 -38.47
C ALA A 205 7.03 22.65 -37.03
N PRO A 206 7.81 21.84 -36.30
CA PRO A 206 8.20 22.16 -34.93
C PRO A 206 8.81 23.56 -34.90
N PRO A 207 8.43 24.42 -33.94
CA PRO A 207 9.05 25.73 -33.83
C PRO A 207 10.55 25.51 -33.61
N VAL A 208 11.36 26.00 -34.55
CA VAL A 208 12.79 26.16 -34.35
C VAL A 208 12.90 27.13 -33.18
N ALA A 209 13.21 26.61 -31.99
CA ALA A 209 13.52 27.42 -30.83
C ALA A 209 14.66 28.36 -31.24
N GLY A 210 14.43 29.67 -31.18
CA GLY A 210 15.53 30.62 -31.26
C GLY A 210 16.40 30.41 -30.03
N ASP A 211 17.60 29.85 -30.20
CA ASP A 211 18.62 29.75 -29.15
C ASP A 211 19.15 31.13 -28.71
N ASP A 212 18.68 32.21 -29.33
CA ASP A 212 19.04 33.60 -29.02
C ASP A 212 18.30 34.19 -27.80
N ALA A 213 17.46 33.40 -27.11
CA ALA A 213 16.74 33.86 -25.92
C ALA A 213 17.68 33.97 -24.70
N SER A 214 17.94 35.19 -24.24
CA SER A 214 18.89 35.47 -23.13
C SER A 214 18.24 35.98 -21.84
N GLY A 215 16.93 36.21 -21.83
CA GLY A 215 16.21 36.77 -20.68
C GLY A 215 16.17 35.83 -19.47
N PRO A 216 15.77 36.32 -18.28
CA PRO A 216 15.58 35.48 -17.11
C PRO A 216 14.60 34.33 -17.39
N PRO A 217 14.79 33.13 -16.80
CA PRO A 217 13.87 32.02 -16.98
C PRO A 217 12.51 32.39 -16.41
N ALA A 218 11.44 32.05 -17.12
CA ALA A 218 10.08 32.29 -16.68
C ALA A 218 9.46 31.01 -16.10
N ILE A 219 8.54 31.15 -15.16
CA ILE A 219 7.86 30.00 -14.53
C ILE A 219 6.38 30.27 -14.34
N VAL A 220 5.56 29.25 -14.61
CA VAL A 220 4.11 29.29 -14.42
C VAL A 220 3.62 27.97 -13.82
N GLY A 221 2.73 28.04 -12.83
CA GLY A 221 2.02 26.87 -12.31
C GLY A 221 0.70 26.66 -13.05
N ILE A 222 0.40 25.43 -13.46
CA ILE A 222 -0.86 25.06 -14.11
C ILE A 222 -1.60 24.02 -13.27
N GLU A 223 -2.85 24.31 -12.90
CA GLU A 223 -3.67 23.43 -12.04
C GLU A 223 -2.88 22.92 -10.81
N LEU A 224 -2.08 23.81 -10.22
CA LEU A 224 -1.06 23.49 -9.23
C LEU A 224 -1.34 24.28 -7.95
N ALA A 225 -1.52 23.59 -6.83
CA ALA A 225 -1.49 24.24 -5.52
C ALA A 225 -0.07 24.73 -5.21
N THR A 226 0.05 25.84 -4.48
CA THR A 226 1.36 26.39 -4.11
C THR A 226 2.21 25.33 -3.39
N PRO A 227 3.42 24.99 -3.89
CA PRO A 227 4.25 23.95 -3.30
C PRO A 227 4.66 24.23 -1.85
N ALA A 228 4.86 23.19 -1.05
CA ALA A 228 5.14 23.32 0.39
C ALA A 228 6.59 23.77 0.72
N SER A 229 7.51 23.76 -0.24
CA SER A 229 8.95 23.95 0.00
C SER A 229 9.43 25.39 0.26
N GLY A 230 8.53 26.39 0.26
CA GLY A 230 8.87 27.78 0.58
C GLY A 230 8.20 28.80 -0.35
N PRO A 231 8.79 29.99 -0.55
CA PRO A 231 8.22 31.02 -1.43
C PRO A 231 8.22 30.53 -2.88
N TRP A 232 7.15 30.86 -3.61
CA TRP A 232 7.06 30.68 -5.06
C TRP A 232 7.60 31.93 -5.77
N PRO A 233 8.40 31.79 -6.83
CA PRO A 233 9.00 30.56 -7.38
C PRO A 233 10.13 29.95 -6.52
N PRO A 234 10.46 28.65 -6.67
CA PRO A 234 11.52 28.00 -5.91
C PRO A 234 12.90 28.64 -6.18
N SER A 235 13.67 28.93 -5.13
CA SER A 235 14.98 29.56 -5.25
C SER A 235 16.02 28.65 -5.93
N VAL A 236 16.64 29.11 -7.03
CA VAL A 236 17.73 28.42 -7.71
C VAL A 236 18.96 29.34 -7.76
N ALA A 237 20.11 28.84 -7.29
CA ALA A 237 21.34 29.62 -7.28
C ALA A 237 21.76 30.01 -8.71
N GLY A 238 21.94 31.30 -8.98
CA GLY A 238 22.31 31.79 -10.31
C GLY A 238 21.16 32.00 -11.29
N ALA A 239 19.90 31.92 -10.84
CA ALA A 239 18.73 32.28 -11.64
C ALA A 239 17.74 33.14 -10.86
N GLU A 240 17.34 34.26 -11.44
CA GLU A 240 16.17 35.03 -11.02
C GLU A 240 15.00 34.70 -11.94
N TRP A 241 13.86 34.35 -11.36
CA TRP A 241 12.68 33.94 -12.13
C TRP A 241 11.85 35.15 -12.57
N THR A 242 11.34 35.09 -13.80
CA THR A 242 10.14 35.84 -14.17
C THR A 242 8.93 35.04 -13.71
N ASP A 243 8.31 35.44 -12.60
CA ASP A 243 7.12 34.79 -12.06
C ASP A 243 5.87 35.18 -12.87
N LEU A 244 5.27 34.19 -13.55
CA LEU A 244 4.01 34.36 -14.27
C LEU A 244 2.79 33.98 -13.40
N GLY A 245 3.02 33.50 -12.17
CA GLY A 245 2.04 33.06 -11.20
C GLY A 245 1.40 31.72 -11.53
N PHE A 246 0.19 31.51 -11.02
CA PHE A 246 -0.62 30.32 -11.26
C PHE A 246 -1.72 30.61 -12.29
N ALA A 247 -1.98 29.64 -13.17
CA ALA A 247 -3.01 29.70 -14.20
C ALA A 247 -4.13 28.68 -13.93
N GLU A 248 -5.08 29.08 -13.09
CA GLU A 248 -6.22 28.24 -12.68
C GLU A 248 -7.49 28.55 -13.47
N SER A 249 -7.67 29.80 -13.90
CA SER A 249 -8.83 30.24 -14.68
C SER A 249 -8.50 30.52 -16.15
N ARG A 250 -9.53 30.64 -17.00
CA ARG A 250 -9.36 31.07 -18.39
C ARG A 250 -8.75 32.49 -18.49
N GLU A 251 -9.08 33.36 -17.55
CA GLU A 251 -8.55 34.73 -17.47
C GLU A 251 -7.07 34.71 -17.12
N ASP A 252 -6.64 33.86 -16.18
CA ASP A 252 -5.22 33.69 -15.85
C ASP A 252 -4.42 33.14 -17.03
N ARG A 253 -4.98 32.16 -17.75
CA ARG A 253 -4.35 31.61 -18.95
C ARG A 253 -4.11 32.68 -20.02
N GLN A 254 -5.08 33.57 -20.23
CA GLN A 254 -4.93 34.71 -21.14
C GLN A 254 -3.91 35.73 -20.64
N ARG A 255 -3.91 36.03 -19.33
CA ARG A 255 -2.94 36.92 -18.68
C ARG A 255 -1.51 36.40 -18.88
N VAL A 256 -1.26 35.12 -18.59
CA VAL A 256 0.06 34.49 -18.74
C VAL A 256 0.55 34.56 -20.19
N ALA A 257 -0.29 34.18 -21.15
CA ALA A 257 0.05 34.24 -22.57
C ALA A 257 0.35 35.68 -23.02
N GLY A 258 -0.47 36.65 -22.59
CA GLY A 258 -0.26 38.07 -22.86
C GLY A 258 1.01 38.63 -22.24
N THR A 259 1.33 38.26 -20.99
CA THR A 259 2.59 38.65 -20.34
C THR A 259 3.79 38.09 -21.10
N LEU A 260 3.82 36.80 -21.44
CA LEU A 260 4.91 36.19 -22.21
C LEU A 260 5.12 36.86 -23.58
N ALA A 261 4.03 37.16 -24.28
CA ALA A 261 4.09 37.82 -25.59
C ALA A 261 4.63 39.27 -25.53
N THR A 262 4.50 39.93 -24.38
CA THR A 262 4.89 41.35 -24.19
C THR A 262 6.22 41.55 -23.47
N LEU A 263 6.86 40.48 -22.96
CA LEU A 263 8.19 40.56 -22.36
C LEU A 263 9.20 41.19 -23.34
N ALA A 264 9.98 42.17 -22.87
CA ALA A 264 10.97 42.85 -23.71
C ALA A 264 12.10 41.89 -24.12
N GLU A 265 12.57 41.07 -23.18
CA GLU A 265 13.56 40.03 -23.41
C GLU A 265 12.86 38.66 -23.36
N PRO A 266 12.99 37.82 -24.40
CA PRO A 266 12.41 36.49 -24.38
C PRO A 266 13.11 35.62 -23.31
N PRO A 267 12.36 34.88 -22.48
CA PRO A 267 12.95 34.02 -21.46
C PRO A 267 13.87 32.96 -22.08
N ARG A 268 15.07 32.77 -21.50
CA ARG A 268 15.98 31.70 -21.92
C ARG A 268 15.41 30.29 -21.72
N MET A 269 14.40 30.17 -20.87
CA MET A 269 13.61 28.96 -20.63
C MET A 269 12.28 29.36 -20.00
N THR A 270 11.17 28.86 -20.52
CA THR A 270 9.86 28.95 -19.86
C THR A 270 9.51 27.60 -19.25
N VAL A 271 9.46 27.52 -17.93
CA VAL A 271 9.13 26.31 -17.18
C VAL A 271 7.66 26.31 -16.82
N ILE A 272 6.92 25.36 -17.38
CA ILE A 272 5.54 25.08 -17.00
C ILE A 272 5.58 24.04 -15.89
N VAL A 273 4.92 24.31 -14.77
CA VAL A 273 4.86 23.38 -13.64
C VAL A 273 3.45 22.81 -13.51
N GLY A 274 3.33 21.51 -13.74
CA GLY A 274 2.07 20.78 -13.61
C GLY A 274 2.08 19.80 -12.44
N ALA A 275 0.91 19.52 -11.88
CA ALA A 275 0.75 18.50 -10.84
C ALA A 275 0.40 17.13 -11.45
N LEU A 276 1.19 16.10 -11.17
CA LEU A 276 0.92 14.70 -11.56
C LEU A 276 -0.44 14.21 -11.05
N THR A 277 -0.94 14.76 -9.95
CA THR A 277 -2.27 14.45 -9.41
C THR A 277 -3.40 14.88 -10.34
N THR A 278 -3.17 15.84 -11.22
CA THR A 278 -4.13 16.31 -12.23
C THR A 278 -4.07 15.47 -13.49
N THR A 279 -5.22 15.27 -14.11
CA THR A 279 -5.33 14.44 -15.32
C THR A 279 -4.99 15.29 -16.54
N PRO A 280 -3.98 14.90 -17.35
CA PRO A 280 -3.66 15.61 -18.58
C PRO A 280 -4.85 15.53 -19.54
N ASP A 281 -5.35 16.68 -19.99
CA ASP A 281 -6.49 16.78 -20.90
C ASP A 281 -6.19 17.66 -22.13
N ARG A 282 -7.15 17.70 -23.06
CA ARG A 282 -7.00 18.50 -24.30
C ARG A 282 -6.94 20.01 -24.03
N GLY A 283 -7.53 20.48 -22.93
CA GLY A 283 -7.50 21.89 -22.54
C GLY A 283 -6.11 22.31 -22.08
N LEU A 284 -5.46 21.50 -21.25
CA LEU A 284 -4.07 21.69 -20.81
C LEU A 284 -3.11 21.60 -22.00
N ALA A 285 -3.30 20.62 -22.90
CA ALA A 285 -2.50 20.51 -24.12
C ALA A 285 -2.59 21.78 -24.97
N SER A 286 -3.80 22.32 -25.16
CA SER A 286 -3.98 23.56 -25.91
C SER A 286 -3.32 24.75 -25.22
N PHE A 287 -3.37 24.82 -23.89
CA PHE A 287 -2.78 25.92 -23.13
C PHE A 287 -1.24 25.88 -23.14
N ILE A 288 -0.65 24.69 -22.97
CA ILE A 288 0.81 24.47 -23.08
C ILE A 288 1.30 24.89 -24.46
N ARG A 289 0.57 24.54 -25.53
CA ARG A 289 0.89 25.00 -26.89
C ARG A 289 0.82 26.52 -27.03
N THR A 290 -0.20 27.16 -26.46
CA THR A 290 -0.29 28.63 -26.45
C THR A 290 0.92 29.26 -25.74
N ILE A 291 1.36 28.69 -24.61
CA ILE A 291 2.59 29.15 -23.93
C ILE A 291 3.80 28.98 -24.84
N ALA A 292 3.96 27.82 -25.50
CA ALA A 292 5.06 27.57 -26.42
C ALA A 292 5.09 28.55 -27.61
N GLU A 293 3.93 28.94 -28.12
CA GLU A 293 3.80 29.95 -29.19
C GLU A 293 4.15 31.37 -28.68
N CYS A 294 3.74 31.73 -27.45
CA CYS A 294 3.97 33.07 -26.89
C CYS A 294 5.36 33.27 -26.27
N ALA A 295 6.03 32.21 -25.82
CA ALA A 295 7.29 32.29 -25.07
C ALA A 295 8.46 32.83 -25.89
N ARG A 296 8.44 32.68 -27.23
CA ARG A 296 9.52 33.10 -28.15
C ARG A 296 10.91 32.55 -27.76
N GLY A 297 10.92 31.43 -27.03
CA GLY A 297 12.10 30.75 -26.48
C GLY A 297 11.74 29.31 -26.11
N PRO A 298 12.70 28.51 -25.61
CA PRO A 298 12.45 27.11 -25.28
C PRO A 298 11.48 26.97 -24.10
N VAL A 299 10.64 25.93 -24.15
CA VAL A 299 9.69 25.58 -23.10
C VAL A 299 10.04 24.21 -22.52
N ALA A 300 9.92 24.09 -21.20
CA ALA A 300 10.09 22.86 -20.44
C ALA A 300 8.86 22.59 -19.56
N LEU A 301 8.62 21.33 -19.25
CA LEU A 301 7.55 20.89 -18.36
C LEU A 301 8.15 20.22 -17.12
N ALA A 302 7.95 20.83 -15.96
CA ALA A 302 8.26 20.23 -14.67
C ALA A 302 7.00 19.63 -14.05
N LEU A 303 7.04 18.34 -13.73
CA LEU A 303 5.92 17.61 -13.14
C LEU A 303 6.17 17.40 -11.65
N THR A 304 5.22 17.76 -10.80
CA THR A 304 5.36 17.66 -9.34
C THR A 304 4.17 16.95 -8.68
N GLY A 305 4.20 16.74 -7.36
CA GLY A 305 3.12 16.08 -6.64
C GLY A 305 3.07 14.55 -6.82
N GLY A 306 4.16 13.93 -7.28
CA GLY A 306 4.29 12.47 -7.38
C GLY A 306 4.13 11.77 -6.03
N GLY A 307 4.54 12.42 -4.93
CA GLY A 307 4.29 11.94 -3.56
C GLY A 307 2.81 11.77 -3.26
N VAL A 308 2.01 12.81 -3.53
CA VAL A 308 0.56 12.80 -3.30
C VAL A 308 -0.15 11.81 -4.24
N LEU A 309 0.34 11.64 -5.47
CA LEU A 309 -0.21 10.66 -6.40
C LEU A 309 0.01 9.22 -5.88
N ARG A 310 1.20 8.92 -5.35
CA ARG A 310 1.54 7.60 -4.76
C ARG A 310 0.63 7.20 -3.59
N ASP A 311 0.16 8.15 -2.79
CA ASP A 311 -0.80 7.82 -1.72
C ASP A 311 -2.20 7.43 -2.25
N ARG A 312 -2.49 7.75 -3.52
CA ARG A 312 -3.81 7.54 -4.14
C ARG A 312 -3.83 6.36 -5.12
N THR A 313 -2.68 5.92 -5.62
CA THR A 313 -2.58 4.86 -6.64
C THR A 313 -1.33 3.99 -6.44
N ASP A 314 -1.30 2.81 -7.04
CA ASP A 314 -0.15 1.92 -7.09
C ASP A 314 0.93 2.40 -8.09
N ALA A 315 2.12 1.78 -8.07
CA ALA A 315 3.25 2.12 -8.93
C ALA A 315 2.89 2.13 -10.44
N THR A 316 2.00 1.23 -10.87
CA THR A 316 1.55 1.19 -12.27
C THR A 316 0.72 2.42 -12.64
N GLY A 317 -0.17 2.87 -11.75
CA GLY A 317 -0.94 4.09 -11.96
C GLY A 317 -0.09 5.36 -11.94
N VAL A 318 1.00 5.39 -11.16
CA VAL A 318 1.97 6.50 -11.18
C VAL A 318 2.70 6.53 -12.52
N ALA A 319 3.26 5.39 -12.95
CA ALA A 319 3.98 5.28 -14.22
C ALA A 319 3.09 5.65 -15.42
N GLN A 320 1.84 5.17 -15.45
CA GLN A 320 0.89 5.54 -16.50
C GLN A 320 0.60 7.04 -16.51
N ARG A 321 0.45 7.65 -15.33
CA ARG A 321 0.20 9.09 -15.24
C ARG A 321 1.39 9.90 -15.74
N GLU A 322 2.60 9.49 -15.41
CA GLU A 322 3.81 10.10 -15.96
C GLU A 322 3.85 9.96 -17.48
N GLU A 323 3.58 8.77 -18.02
CA GLU A 323 3.52 8.52 -19.47
C GLU A 323 2.47 9.40 -20.17
N ASP A 324 1.27 9.54 -19.60
CA ASP A 324 0.21 10.38 -20.14
C ASP A 324 0.65 11.85 -20.24
N TRP A 325 1.39 12.35 -19.24
CA TRP A 325 1.95 13.71 -19.23
C TRP A 325 3.09 13.88 -20.24
N HIS A 326 3.97 12.89 -20.39
CA HIS A 326 5.02 12.91 -21.43
C HIS A 326 4.41 12.90 -22.84
N GLY A 327 3.36 12.10 -23.05
CA GLY A 327 2.60 12.06 -24.30
C GLY A 327 1.95 13.41 -24.62
N LEU A 328 1.33 14.05 -23.62
CA LEU A 328 0.75 15.39 -23.77
C LEU A 328 1.81 16.43 -24.10
N ALA A 329 2.95 16.42 -23.41
CA ALA A 329 4.05 17.35 -23.64
C ALA A 329 4.61 17.22 -25.06
N THR A 330 4.82 15.97 -25.51
CA THR A 330 5.27 15.65 -26.87
C THR A 330 4.27 16.16 -27.92
N ALA A 331 2.97 15.92 -27.71
CA ALA A 331 1.92 16.41 -28.59
C ALA A 331 1.80 17.94 -28.62
N ALA A 332 2.22 18.62 -27.55
CA ALA A 332 2.30 20.08 -27.46
C ALA A 332 3.60 20.67 -28.00
N GLY A 333 4.53 19.83 -28.50
CA GLY A 333 5.79 20.26 -29.09
C GLY A 333 6.94 20.49 -28.10
N ILE A 334 6.81 20.03 -26.85
CA ILE A 334 7.91 20.02 -25.88
C ILE A 334 8.73 18.74 -26.10
N PRO A 335 10.05 18.83 -26.34
CA PRO A 335 10.86 17.65 -26.55
C PRO A 335 11.05 16.87 -25.23
N PRO A 336 11.19 15.54 -25.29
CA PRO A 336 11.19 14.68 -24.10
C PRO A 336 12.29 15.02 -23.09
N GLU A 337 13.47 15.48 -23.55
CA GLU A 337 14.57 15.91 -22.69
C GLU A 337 14.28 17.17 -21.86
N ARG A 338 13.18 17.88 -22.15
CA ARG A 338 12.71 19.06 -21.40
C ARG A 338 11.47 18.77 -20.56
N VAL A 339 11.14 17.50 -20.37
CA VAL A 339 10.09 17.06 -19.44
C VAL A 339 10.78 16.36 -18.27
N ALA A 340 10.55 16.83 -17.05
CA ALA A 340 11.20 16.27 -15.87
C ALA A 340 10.25 16.17 -14.67
N SER A 341 10.29 15.05 -13.96
CA SER A 341 9.62 14.93 -12.66
C SER A 341 10.51 15.52 -11.56
N ILE A 342 10.00 16.52 -10.86
CA ILE A 342 10.69 17.29 -9.82
C ILE A 342 9.76 17.45 -8.61
N ASP A 343 10.21 16.97 -7.45
CA ASP A 343 9.50 17.14 -6.18
C ASP A 343 9.68 18.59 -5.68
N LEU A 344 8.68 19.43 -5.91
CA LEU A 344 8.69 20.84 -5.50
C LEU A 344 8.10 21.02 -4.11
N ASP A 345 7.43 20.02 -3.55
CA ASP A 345 7.00 20.05 -2.15
C ASP A 345 8.18 19.78 -1.22
N HIS A 346 9.15 18.98 -1.68
CA HIS A 346 10.38 18.64 -0.95
C HIS A 346 11.63 18.81 -1.82
N LEU A 347 12.17 20.03 -1.89
CA LEU A 347 13.37 20.35 -2.67
C LEU A 347 14.66 19.77 -2.06
N THR A 348 14.95 18.51 -2.39
CA THR A 348 16.26 17.87 -2.13
C THR A 348 17.34 18.43 -3.04
N ASP A 349 18.61 18.13 -2.77
CA ASP A 349 19.73 18.52 -3.64
C ASP A 349 19.56 17.96 -5.06
N ALA A 350 19.03 16.74 -5.20
CA ALA A 350 18.76 16.13 -6.50
C ALA A 350 17.65 16.88 -7.26
N SER A 351 16.57 17.27 -6.59
CA SER A 351 15.48 18.05 -7.20
C SER A 351 15.95 19.46 -7.59
N ARG A 352 16.81 20.10 -6.78
CA ARG A 352 17.46 21.39 -7.12
C ARG A 352 18.41 21.26 -8.30
N ALA A 353 19.20 20.20 -8.36
CA ALA A 353 20.11 19.95 -9.48
C ALA A 353 19.36 19.70 -10.79
N ARG A 354 18.27 18.91 -10.75
CA ARG A 354 17.38 18.70 -11.91
C ARG A 354 16.74 20.01 -12.37
N LEU A 355 16.22 20.81 -11.44
CA LEU A 355 15.64 22.11 -11.78
C LEU A 355 16.68 23.07 -12.39
N SER A 356 17.91 23.10 -11.84
CA SER A 356 19.02 23.89 -12.38
C SER A 356 19.42 23.44 -13.79
N SER A 357 19.52 22.12 -14.00
CA SER A 357 19.78 21.52 -15.31
C SER A 357 18.69 21.88 -16.33
N LEU A 358 17.42 21.86 -15.91
CA LEU A 358 16.28 22.16 -16.77
C LEU A 358 16.31 23.61 -17.30
N ILE A 359 16.82 24.55 -16.50
CA ILE A 359 16.96 25.97 -16.88
C ILE A 359 18.35 26.34 -17.41
N GLY A 360 19.20 25.35 -17.68
CA GLY A 360 20.54 25.55 -18.25
C GLY A 360 21.55 26.21 -17.30
N VAL A 361 21.33 26.12 -15.98
CA VAL A 361 22.26 26.63 -14.96
C VAL A 361 23.11 25.46 -14.47
N THR A 362 24.44 25.59 -14.54
CA THR A 362 25.35 24.60 -13.97
C THR A 362 25.08 24.51 -12.47
N PRO A 363 24.68 23.34 -11.94
CA PRO A 363 24.49 23.20 -10.50
C PRO A 363 25.81 23.55 -9.81
N GLY A 364 25.77 24.48 -8.85
CA GLY A 364 26.93 24.74 -8.01
C GLY A 364 27.37 23.42 -7.40
N THR A 365 28.64 23.05 -7.56
CA THR A 365 29.20 21.87 -6.91
C THR A 365 28.85 21.95 -5.43
N PRO A 366 28.13 20.97 -4.85
CA PRO A 366 27.79 21.03 -3.44
C PRO A 366 29.08 21.23 -2.65
N ALA A 367 29.09 22.27 -1.80
CA ALA A 367 30.27 22.72 -1.11
C ALA A 367 30.67 21.68 -0.04
N GLY A 368 31.66 20.83 -0.37
CA GLY A 368 32.49 20.13 0.62
C GLY A 368 32.29 18.61 0.74
N GLY A 369 33.40 17.87 0.55
CA GLY A 369 33.83 16.76 1.40
C GLY A 369 33.02 15.45 1.40
N HIS A 370 33.43 14.50 0.53
CA HIS A 370 33.00 13.10 0.45
C HIS A 370 31.50 12.89 0.10
N ARG A 371 31.22 11.99 -0.84
CA ARG A 371 29.81 11.75 -1.21
C ARG A 371 29.09 11.20 0.03
N ARG A 372 27.87 11.69 0.32
CA ARG A 372 27.11 11.28 1.53
C ARG A 372 26.98 9.75 1.66
N ILE A 373 26.90 9.05 0.53
CA ILE A 373 26.91 7.58 0.48
C ILE A 373 28.23 6.95 0.96
N GLU A 374 29.37 7.59 0.74
CA GLU A 374 30.68 7.14 1.24
C GLU A 374 30.72 7.29 2.76
N ALA A 375 30.25 8.42 3.29
CA ALA A 375 30.13 8.62 4.74
C ALA A 375 29.17 7.60 5.38
N ALA A 376 28.08 7.27 4.70
CA ALA A 376 27.14 6.23 5.13
C ALA A 376 27.80 4.84 5.16
N PHE A 377 28.53 4.45 4.11
CA PHE A 377 29.19 3.14 4.04
C PHE A 377 30.30 3.00 5.09
N THR A 378 31.13 4.04 5.29
CA THR A 378 32.12 4.05 6.38
C THR A 378 31.45 3.85 7.73
N ARG A 379 30.34 4.56 7.98
CA ARG A 379 29.58 4.43 9.25
C ARG A 379 28.99 3.03 9.45
N ILE A 380 28.58 2.35 8.37
CA ILE A 380 28.11 0.96 8.43
C ILE A 380 29.25 0.01 8.80
N VAL A 381 30.43 0.16 8.19
CA VAL A 381 31.62 -0.67 8.50
C VAL A 381 32.05 -0.48 9.95
N ASP A 382 32.17 0.77 10.41
CA ASP A 382 32.56 1.10 11.77
C ASP A 382 31.58 0.54 12.80
N ALA A 383 30.28 0.68 12.56
CA ALA A 383 29.25 0.12 13.43
C ALA A 383 29.32 -1.41 13.45
N ALA A 384 29.41 -2.04 12.27
CA ALA A 384 29.46 -3.49 12.16
C ALA A 384 30.68 -4.10 12.83
N ALA A 385 31.81 -3.39 12.90
CA ALA A 385 33.02 -3.84 13.60
C ALA A 385 32.84 -3.93 15.13
N GLY A 386 31.97 -3.09 15.69
CA GLY A 386 31.69 -3.03 17.13
C GLY A 386 30.42 -3.77 17.58
N TRP A 387 29.79 -4.54 16.71
CA TRP A 387 28.58 -5.29 17.04
C TRP A 387 28.87 -6.58 17.80
N ASP A 388 27.92 -6.93 18.66
CA ASP A 388 27.82 -8.28 19.22
C ASP A 388 27.37 -9.27 18.13
N ASP A 389 27.61 -10.57 18.34
CA ASP A 389 27.16 -11.62 17.41
C ASP A 389 26.07 -12.48 18.08
N PRO A 390 24.77 -12.26 17.78
CA PRO A 390 24.19 -11.30 16.84
C PRO A 390 24.04 -9.87 17.39
N PRO A 391 23.91 -8.84 16.52
CA PRO A 391 23.82 -7.44 16.96
C PRO A 391 22.55 -7.16 17.75
N THR A 392 22.67 -6.31 18.77
CA THR A 392 21.53 -5.86 19.57
C THR A 392 20.63 -4.90 18.78
N ALA A 393 19.33 -4.91 19.05
CA ALA A 393 18.37 -3.99 18.43
C ALA A 393 18.76 -2.51 18.63
N ARG A 394 19.43 -2.19 19.74
CA ARG A 394 19.93 -0.84 20.04
C ARG A 394 21.06 -0.42 19.09
N GLN A 395 22.05 -1.29 18.86
CA GLN A 395 23.16 -1.02 17.95
C GLN A 395 22.68 -0.75 16.52
N VAL A 396 21.72 -1.56 16.03
CA VAL A 396 21.15 -1.37 14.67
C VAL A 396 20.33 -0.08 14.58
N THR A 397 19.60 0.28 15.63
CA THR A 397 18.82 1.53 15.68
C THR A 397 19.72 2.77 15.73
N GLU A 398 20.80 2.74 16.52
CA GLU A 398 21.78 3.83 16.61
C GLU A 398 22.48 4.06 15.26
N LEU A 399 22.85 2.99 14.54
CA LEU A 399 23.35 3.10 13.18
C LEU A 399 22.31 3.73 12.25
N SER A 400 21.07 3.22 12.25
CA SER A 400 20.02 3.68 11.35
C SER A 400 19.68 5.16 11.57
N ARG A 401 19.60 5.61 12.82
CA ARG A 401 19.48 7.04 13.17
C ARG A 401 20.67 7.84 12.64
N GLY A 402 21.88 7.32 12.83
CA GLY A 402 23.09 7.95 12.34
C GLY A 402 23.16 8.08 10.82
N LEU A 403 22.60 7.12 10.09
CA LEU A 403 22.43 7.20 8.65
C LEU A 403 21.41 8.27 8.28
N ALA A 404 20.24 8.31 8.95
CA ALA A 404 19.23 9.34 8.70
C ALA A 404 19.74 10.77 8.97
N GLU A 405 20.58 10.96 10.00
CA GLU A 405 21.24 12.25 10.29
C GLU A 405 22.15 12.74 9.16
N LEU A 406 22.77 11.85 8.37
CA LEU A 406 23.57 12.23 7.18
C LEU A 406 22.69 12.75 6.03
N TYR A 407 21.38 12.48 6.08
CA TYR A 407 20.39 12.74 5.05
C TYR A 407 19.18 13.52 5.58
N ASP A 408 19.38 14.44 6.54
CA ASP A 408 18.30 15.07 7.33
C ASP A 408 17.09 15.57 6.50
N ALA A 409 17.32 16.25 5.37
CA ALA A 409 16.24 16.72 4.50
C ALA A 409 15.48 15.55 3.82
N GLU A 410 16.20 14.57 3.31
CA GLU A 410 15.65 13.37 2.67
C GLU A 410 14.98 12.43 3.69
N ALA A 411 15.50 12.34 4.91
CA ALA A 411 14.96 11.55 6.00
C ALA A 411 13.62 12.12 6.49
N ASN A 412 13.50 13.45 6.60
CA ASN A 412 12.22 14.11 6.90
C ASN A 412 11.19 13.85 5.80
N THR A 413 11.60 13.96 4.53
CA THR A 413 10.74 13.64 3.36
C THR A 413 10.29 12.19 3.36
N LEU A 414 11.21 11.26 3.65
CA LEU A 414 10.90 9.84 3.77
C LEU A 414 9.94 9.58 4.95
N GLY A 415 10.10 10.28 6.07
CA GLY A 415 9.19 10.20 7.22
C GLY A 415 7.75 10.56 6.90
N GLU A 416 7.56 11.66 6.18
CA GLU A 416 6.24 12.07 5.69
C GLU A 416 5.65 11.03 4.72
N ARG A 417 6.47 10.50 3.79
CA ARG A 417 6.08 9.45 2.83
C ARG A 417 5.71 8.13 3.51
N LEU A 418 6.39 7.76 4.59
CA LEU A 418 6.09 6.59 5.42
C LEU A 418 4.88 6.82 6.35
N ALA A 419 4.22 7.98 6.25
CA ALA A 419 3.12 8.40 7.10
C ALA A 419 3.47 8.43 8.60
N LEU A 420 4.76 8.61 8.94
CA LEU A 420 5.26 8.78 10.31
C LEU A 420 5.00 10.21 10.81
N THR A 421 3.75 10.64 10.66
CA THR A 421 3.24 11.94 11.08
C THR A 421 2.89 11.94 12.57
N LYS A 422 2.53 13.10 13.13
CA LYS A 422 2.04 13.19 14.52
C LYS A 422 0.85 12.26 14.82
N ALA A 423 0.09 11.83 13.81
CA ALA A 423 -0.99 10.86 13.95
C ALA A 423 -0.48 9.42 14.15
N ALA A 424 0.64 9.05 13.52
CA ALA A 424 1.33 7.77 13.71
C ALA A 424 1.90 7.60 15.13
N LEU A 425 2.15 8.70 15.86
CA LEU A 425 2.56 8.66 17.27
C LEU A 425 1.50 8.07 18.22
N ARG A 426 0.25 7.93 17.76
CA ARG A 426 -0.83 7.28 18.54
C ARG A 426 -0.81 5.76 18.46
N ASP A 427 -0.29 5.21 17.36
CA ASP A 427 -0.10 3.77 17.15
C ASP A 427 1.20 3.53 16.36
N PRO A 428 2.35 3.63 17.02
CA PRO A 428 3.65 3.55 16.37
C PRO A 428 3.92 2.17 15.75
N VAL A 429 3.29 1.10 16.24
CA VAL A 429 3.43 -0.26 15.69
C VAL A 429 2.75 -0.36 14.33
N SER A 430 1.54 0.17 14.19
CA SER A 430 0.85 0.22 12.90
C SER A 430 1.60 1.05 11.86
N ALA A 431 2.22 2.15 12.30
CA ALA A 431 2.98 3.05 11.44
C ALA A 431 4.27 2.41 10.93
N VAL A 432 5.01 1.72 11.80
CA VAL A 432 6.19 0.92 11.41
C VAL A 432 5.78 -0.18 10.43
N ARG A 433 4.67 -0.88 10.66
CA ARG A 433 4.18 -1.92 9.75
C ARG A 433 3.77 -1.36 8.38
N ALA A 434 3.06 -0.23 8.36
CA ALA A 434 2.65 0.43 7.13
C ALA A 434 3.83 0.99 6.35
N GLY A 435 4.80 1.60 7.03
CA GLY A 435 6.03 2.10 6.42
C GLY A 435 6.92 0.99 5.88
N ALA A 436 7.07 -0.13 6.60
CA ALA A 436 7.79 -1.30 6.10
C ALA A 436 7.15 -1.90 4.83
N ALA A 437 5.81 -1.98 4.77
CA ALA A 437 5.09 -2.41 3.58
C ALA A 437 5.24 -1.44 2.39
N LYS A 438 5.35 -0.12 2.65
CA LYS A 438 5.65 0.88 1.62
C LYS A 438 7.06 0.73 1.06
N ILE A 439 8.06 0.44 1.90
CA ILE A 439 9.44 0.22 1.45
C ILE A 439 9.56 -1.07 0.63
N ASP A 440 8.84 -2.13 1.00
CA ASP A 440 8.76 -3.36 0.18
C ASP A 440 8.21 -3.09 -1.24
N GLN A 441 7.24 -2.19 -1.36
CA GLN A 441 6.68 -1.81 -2.67
C GLN A 441 7.66 -1.04 -3.56
N LEU A 442 8.63 -0.33 -2.96
CA LEU A 442 9.66 0.43 -3.68
C LEU A 442 10.85 -0.43 -4.12
N LEU A 443 10.97 -1.65 -3.58
CA LEU A 443 12.04 -2.56 -3.97
C LEU A 443 11.78 -3.18 -5.36
N PRO A 444 12.83 -3.35 -6.18
CA PRO A 444 12.76 -4.12 -7.41
C PRO A 444 12.09 -5.50 -7.23
N VAL A 445 11.40 -5.95 -8.27
CA VAL A 445 10.63 -7.21 -8.26
C VAL A 445 11.51 -8.41 -7.93
N ASP A 446 12.75 -8.42 -8.39
CA ASP A 446 13.68 -9.53 -8.17
C ASP A 446 14.22 -9.53 -6.73
N LEU A 447 14.49 -8.35 -6.15
CA LEU A 447 14.87 -8.20 -4.75
C LEU A 447 13.75 -8.63 -3.79
N ARG A 448 12.47 -8.36 -4.13
CA ARG A 448 11.32 -8.86 -3.36
C ARG A 448 11.15 -10.38 -3.42
N ARG A 449 11.55 -11.00 -4.53
CA ARG A 449 11.41 -12.45 -4.76
C ARG A 449 12.59 -13.24 -4.21
N SER A 450 13.74 -12.58 -4.06
CA SER A 450 14.93 -13.13 -3.43
C SER A 450 14.69 -13.40 -1.93
N PRO A 451 14.84 -14.66 -1.46
CA PRO A 451 14.73 -14.98 -0.03
C PRO A 451 15.74 -14.24 0.84
N ARG A 452 16.88 -13.85 0.24
CA ARG A 452 18.01 -13.15 0.87
C ARG A 452 17.70 -11.66 1.08
N TRP A 453 17.07 -11.02 0.10
CA TRP A 453 16.78 -9.59 0.13
C TRP A 453 15.38 -9.23 0.65
N ALA A 454 14.43 -10.16 0.63
CA ALA A 454 13.11 -9.95 1.26
C ALA A 454 13.23 -9.65 2.76
N ALA A 455 14.16 -10.32 3.46
CA ALA A 455 14.42 -10.05 4.87
C ALA A 455 15.07 -8.68 5.08
N ALA A 456 16.08 -8.34 4.30
CA ALA A 456 16.76 -7.05 4.34
C ALA A 456 15.86 -5.87 3.94
N GLY A 457 14.93 -6.07 3.00
CA GLY A 457 13.92 -5.10 2.60
C GLY A 457 12.90 -4.81 3.68
N ALA A 458 12.37 -5.86 4.31
CA ALA A 458 11.48 -5.73 5.47
C ALA A 458 12.20 -5.08 6.66
N LEU A 459 13.43 -5.49 6.94
CA LEU A 459 14.30 -4.92 7.98
C LEU A 459 14.63 -3.46 7.70
N GLY A 460 15.10 -3.12 6.50
CA GLY A 460 15.40 -1.75 6.09
C GLY A 460 14.15 -0.86 6.14
N GLY A 461 12.99 -1.42 5.82
CA GLY A 461 11.69 -0.81 6.01
C GLY A 461 11.41 -0.40 7.46
N VAL A 462 11.59 -1.34 8.38
CA VAL A 462 11.42 -1.12 9.82
C VAL A 462 12.46 -0.15 10.38
N LEU A 463 13.73 -0.33 10.00
CA LEU A 463 14.85 0.52 10.44
C LEU A 463 14.68 1.97 9.97
N GLY A 464 14.24 2.18 8.73
CA GLY A 464 13.91 3.51 8.25
C GLY A 464 12.78 4.16 9.04
N CYS A 465 11.75 3.39 9.41
CA CYS A 465 10.66 3.91 10.23
C CYS A 465 11.11 4.28 11.65
N LEU A 466 11.94 3.45 12.27
CA LEU A 466 12.47 3.68 13.61
C LEU A 466 13.47 4.84 13.63
N ALA A 467 14.37 4.92 12.65
CA ALA A 467 15.33 6.00 12.51
C ALA A 467 14.62 7.35 12.37
N VAL A 468 13.72 7.47 11.40
CA VAL A 468 13.00 8.71 11.15
C VAL A 468 12.04 9.05 12.31
N GLY A 469 11.33 8.06 12.85
CA GLY A 469 10.48 8.25 14.03
C GLY A 469 11.25 8.75 15.25
N SER A 470 12.47 8.25 15.46
CA SER A 470 13.34 8.68 16.56
C SER A 470 13.86 10.11 16.41
N LEU A 471 14.02 10.61 15.19
CA LEU A 471 14.38 12.02 14.92
C LEU A 471 13.20 12.96 15.20
N VAL A 472 11.99 12.55 14.80
CA VAL A 472 10.78 13.38 14.92
C VAL A 472 10.22 13.40 16.35
N ALA A 473 10.24 12.27 17.07
CA ALA A 473 9.69 12.15 18.41
C ALA A 473 10.49 11.17 19.29
N PRO A 474 11.68 11.59 19.78
CA PRO A 474 12.59 10.72 20.53
C PRO A 474 11.93 10.00 21.71
N ALA A 475 11.09 10.70 22.49
CA ALA A 475 10.43 10.15 23.67
C ALA A 475 9.36 9.10 23.36
N ALA A 476 8.64 9.23 22.24
CA ALA A 476 7.58 8.30 21.85
C ALA A 476 8.16 6.97 21.35
N PHE A 477 9.28 7.05 20.61
CA PHE A 477 9.97 5.86 20.09
C PHE A 477 10.91 5.23 21.13
N ALA A 478 11.43 6.00 22.09
CA ALA A 478 12.13 5.44 23.26
C ALA A 478 11.19 4.67 24.22
N ALA A 479 9.89 4.98 24.18
CA ALA A 479 8.86 4.31 24.98
C ALA A 479 8.24 3.08 24.27
N LEU A 480 8.65 2.78 23.03
CA LEU A 480 8.23 1.57 22.34
C LEU A 480 8.68 0.34 23.13
N PRO A 481 7.80 -0.65 23.36
CA PRO A 481 8.18 -1.85 24.07
C PRO A 481 9.34 -2.53 23.36
N VAL A 482 10.36 -2.97 24.10
CA VAL A 482 11.57 -3.63 23.53
C VAL A 482 11.20 -4.75 22.56
N TRP A 483 10.09 -5.47 22.76
CA TRP A 483 9.61 -6.53 21.87
C TRP A 483 9.09 -6.07 20.49
N THR A 484 8.76 -4.78 20.32
CA THR A 484 8.50 -4.18 19.00
C THR A 484 9.78 -3.97 18.19
N MET A 485 10.93 -3.91 18.88
CA MET A 485 12.28 -3.85 18.29
C MET A 485 13.04 -5.18 18.37
N SER A 486 12.53 -6.13 19.17
CA SER A 486 13.09 -7.48 19.27
C SER A 486 12.62 -8.29 18.08
N GLY A 487 13.33 -9.38 17.79
CA GLY A 487 12.94 -10.33 16.76
C GLY A 487 11.49 -10.80 16.85
N ALA A 488 10.77 -10.64 17.98
CA ALA A 488 9.34 -10.99 18.15
C ALA A 488 8.38 -10.12 17.33
N GLY A 489 8.51 -8.79 17.37
CA GLY A 489 7.74 -7.89 16.52
C GLY A 489 8.14 -8.01 15.04
N LEU A 490 9.42 -8.30 14.81
CA LEU A 490 10.04 -8.37 13.48
C LEU A 490 9.78 -9.72 12.78
N GLY A 491 9.71 -10.79 13.56
CA GLY A 491 9.34 -12.14 13.17
C GLY A 491 7.86 -12.23 12.82
N ALA A 492 7.00 -11.46 13.47
CA ALA A 492 5.60 -11.31 13.05
C ALA A 492 5.49 -10.60 11.68
N VAL A 493 6.34 -9.61 11.40
CA VAL A 493 6.42 -8.94 10.08
C VAL A 493 7.01 -9.87 9.01
N LEU A 494 8.09 -10.59 9.33
CA LEU A 494 8.71 -11.57 8.43
C LEU A 494 7.82 -12.81 8.17
N GLN A 495 7.04 -13.29 9.15
CA GLN A 495 6.05 -14.35 8.98
C GLN A 495 4.83 -13.91 8.17
N LEU A 496 4.46 -12.62 8.22
CA LEU A 496 3.40 -12.07 7.38
C LEU A 496 3.84 -11.94 5.91
N VAL A 497 5.13 -11.68 5.66
CA VAL A 497 5.73 -11.63 4.32
C VAL A 497 6.02 -13.04 3.78
N ARG A 498 6.49 -13.97 4.62
CA ARG A 498 6.68 -15.39 4.29
C ARG A 498 5.40 -16.17 4.56
N GLY A 499 4.47 -16.17 3.61
CA GLY A 499 3.21 -16.93 3.72
C GLY A 499 3.41 -18.38 4.22
N GLN A 500 2.89 -18.63 5.43
CA GLN A 500 2.63 -19.91 6.12
C GLN A 500 3.74 -20.97 6.24
N GLY A 501 4.17 -21.19 7.48
CA GLY A 501 4.60 -22.48 8.01
C GLY A 501 4.10 -22.61 9.46
N SER A 502 3.34 -23.66 9.74
CA SER A 502 2.68 -23.98 11.00
C SER A 502 3.65 -24.22 12.16
N GLY A 503 3.39 -23.61 13.32
CA GLY A 503 3.96 -24.01 14.61
C GLY A 503 3.71 -22.97 15.68
N ASP A 504 3.17 -23.40 16.83
CA ASP A 504 3.17 -22.63 18.09
C ASP A 504 4.60 -22.17 18.39
N ALA A 505 4.90 -20.90 18.13
CA ALA A 505 6.14 -20.26 18.58
C ALA A 505 5.78 -19.25 19.66
N SER A 506 6.27 -19.48 20.88
CA SER A 506 6.18 -18.52 21.97
C SER A 506 6.90 -17.21 21.59
N PRO A 507 6.46 -16.05 22.12
CA PRO A 507 7.03 -14.74 21.78
C PRO A 507 8.52 -14.55 22.13
N ASP A 508 9.15 -15.52 22.81
CA ASP A 508 10.59 -15.55 23.12
C ASP A 508 11.46 -16.20 22.03
N ASP A 509 10.90 -16.95 21.07
CA ASP A 509 11.68 -17.71 20.05
C ASP A 509 12.00 -16.90 18.78
N ALA A 510 11.83 -15.59 18.84
CA ALA A 510 11.86 -14.77 17.66
C ALA A 510 13.27 -14.20 17.42
N ALA A 511 13.98 -14.84 16.50
CA ALA A 511 15.40 -14.64 16.22
C ALA A 511 15.78 -13.16 16.01
N THR A 512 16.81 -12.71 16.73
CA THR A 512 17.60 -11.52 16.42
C THR A 512 18.16 -11.62 14.99
N PRO A 513 18.15 -10.53 14.19
CA PRO A 513 18.70 -10.56 12.85
C PRO A 513 20.18 -10.91 12.90
N ASP A 514 20.63 -11.77 11.99
CA ASP A 514 22.05 -12.05 11.83
C ASP A 514 22.81 -10.75 11.46
N ARG A 515 24.09 -10.66 11.84
CA ARG A 515 24.97 -9.53 11.52
C ARG A 515 24.93 -9.20 10.03
N SER A 516 24.94 -10.23 9.18
CA SER A 516 24.89 -10.08 7.73
C SER A 516 23.57 -9.44 7.25
N ASP A 517 22.43 -9.81 7.84
CA ASP A 517 21.11 -9.24 7.54
C ASP A 517 21.01 -7.77 7.98
N ALA A 518 21.58 -7.43 9.14
CA ALA A 518 21.60 -6.06 9.66
C ALA A 518 22.46 -5.12 8.79
N VAL A 519 23.61 -5.60 8.29
CA VAL A 519 24.44 -4.85 7.32
C VAL A 519 23.66 -4.64 6.02
N ARG A 520 23.09 -5.70 5.43
CA ARG A 520 22.30 -5.61 4.19
C ARG A 520 21.16 -4.59 4.31
N ALA A 521 20.41 -4.63 5.40
CA ALA A 521 19.32 -3.69 5.66
C ALA A 521 19.80 -2.24 5.78
N SER A 522 20.95 -2.02 6.42
CA SER A 522 21.54 -0.68 6.60
C SER A 522 22.06 -0.09 5.28
N VAL A 523 22.67 -0.92 4.43
CA VAL A 523 23.13 -0.54 3.08
C VAL A 523 21.95 -0.16 2.20
N LEU A 524 20.91 -0.99 2.19
CA LEU A 524 19.69 -0.72 1.43
C LEU A 524 19.03 0.58 1.90
N PHE A 525 18.97 0.80 3.22
CA PHE A 525 18.43 2.03 3.78
C PHE A 525 19.23 3.28 3.35
N ALA A 526 20.57 3.22 3.39
CA ALA A 526 21.44 4.30 2.93
C ALA A 526 21.26 4.61 1.43
N LEU A 527 21.20 3.58 0.58
CA LEU A 527 20.97 3.75 -0.86
C LEU A 527 19.59 4.37 -1.15
N VAL A 528 18.55 3.93 -0.44
CA VAL A 528 17.20 4.49 -0.57
C VAL A 528 17.18 5.96 -0.16
N LEU A 529 17.88 6.34 0.92
CA LEU A 529 18.00 7.74 1.34
C LEU A 529 18.74 8.58 0.29
N ASP A 530 19.86 8.09 -0.25
CA ASP A 530 20.67 8.79 -1.26
C ASP A 530 19.92 9.01 -2.58
N LEU A 531 19.02 8.09 -2.92
CA LEU A 531 18.21 8.13 -4.13
C LEU A 531 16.89 8.93 -3.99
N GLN A 532 16.58 9.50 -2.81
CA GLN A 532 15.36 10.28 -2.62
C GLN A 532 15.32 11.52 -3.52
N GLY A 533 14.13 11.85 -4.02
CA GLY A 533 13.89 12.96 -4.94
C GLY A 533 14.05 12.60 -6.43
N ARG A 534 14.36 11.34 -6.75
CA ARG A 534 14.34 10.79 -8.12
C ARG A 534 12.99 10.13 -8.46
N GLU A 535 12.78 9.87 -9.73
CA GLU A 535 11.64 9.08 -10.24
C GLU A 535 11.70 7.64 -9.76
N GLU A 536 10.54 7.03 -9.53
CA GLU A 536 10.47 5.66 -8.99
C GLU A 536 11.09 4.63 -9.94
N SER A 537 10.86 4.78 -11.25
CA SER A 537 11.47 3.91 -12.26
C SER A 537 13.01 4.08 -12.30
N ALA A 538 13.51 5.30 -12.06
CA ALA A 538 14.93 5.60 -11.95
C ALA A 538 15.55 4.99 -10.69
N ILE A 539 14.88 5.12 -9.54
CA ILE A 539 15.30 4.51 -8.28
C ILE A 539 15.37 2.99 -8.44
N ALA A 540 14.33 2.37 -9.01
CA ALA A 540 14.28 0.93 -9.25
C ALA A 540 15.41 0.47 -10.18
N ARG A 541 15.63 1.14 -11.32
CA ARG A 541 16.72 0.84 -12.27
C ARG A 541 18.10 0.95 -11.62
N VAL A 542 18.33 2.01 -10.86
CA VAL A 542 19.62 2.23 -10.18
C VAL A 542 19.85 1.15 -9.13
N LEU A 543 18.84 0.83 -8.31
CA LEU A 543 18.95 -0.25 -7.31
C LEU A 543 19.16 -1.63 -7.97
N GLU A 544 18.47 -1.93 -9.07
CA GLU A 544 18.62 -3.16 -9.85
C GLU A 544 20.03 -3.30 -10.45
N ALA A 545 20.61 -2.20 -10.94
CA ALA A 545 21.97 -2.19 -11.45
C ALA A 545 23.06 -2.19 -10.36
N THR A 546 22.70 -1.85 -9.12
CA THR A 546 23.62 -1.70 -7.98
C THR A 546 23.71 -2.95 -7.12
N LEU A 547 22.59 -3.64 -6.89
CA LEU A 547 22.49 -4.78 -5.97
C LEU A 547 22.46 -6.09 -6.75
N ASP A 548 23.38 -7.02 -6.47
CA ASP A 548 23.43 -8.36 -7.09
C ASP A 548 23.09 -9.44 -6.05
N GLU A 549 22.44 -10.53 -6.48
CA GLU A 549 22.13 -11.71 -5.67
C GLU A 549 23.38 -12.43 -5.13
N ASN A 550 24.54 -12.21 -5.77
CA ASN A 550 25.83 -12.78 -5.40
C ASN A 550 26.71 -11.85 -4.54
N ASP A 551 26.20 -10.69 -4.12
CA ASP A 551 26.97 -9.78 -3.30
C ASP A 551 27.42 -10.48 -2.01
N ALA A 552 28.74 -10.49 -1.78
CA ALA A 552 29.42 -11.26 -0.73
C ALA A 552 29.19 -10.72 0.70
N LEU A 553 28.01 -10.15 0.97
CA LEU A 553 27.54 -9.78 2.29
C LEU A 553 27.11 -11.01 3.12
N ASP A 554 26.88 -12.16 2.46
CA ASP A 554 26.50 -13.45 3.07
C ASP A 554 27.65 -14.14 3.83
N ALA A 555 28.92 -13.73 3.64
CA ALA A 555 30.09 -14.46 4.13
C ALA A 555 31.10 -13.62 4.95
N ALA A 556 30.80 -12.36 5.25
CA ALA A 556 31.76 -11.44 5.85
C ALA A 556 31.66 -11.39 7.39
N ALA A 557 32.39 -12.28 8.08
CA ALA A 557 32.56 -12.23 9.54
C ALA A 557 33.44 -11.06 10.02
N ASP A 558 34.12 -10.36 9.10
CA ASP A 558 35.15 -9.36 9.39
C ASP A 558 34.87 -8.01 8.70
N ALA A 559 35.22 -6.91 9.37
CA ALA A 559 34.99 -5.54 8.91
C ALA A 559 35.66 -5.25 7.56
N ASP A 560 36.83 -5.83 7.31
CA ASP A 560 37.56 -5.71 6.04
C ASP A 560 36.81 -6.36 4.87
N ALA A 561 36.12 -7.47 5.13
CA ALA A 561 35.30 -8.14 4.11
C ALA A 561 34.03 -7.33 3.80
N ILE A 562 33.42 -6.72 4.82
CA ILE A 562 32.29 -5.78 4.64
C ILE A 562 32.76 -4.58 3.82
N SER A 563 33.90 -3.96 4.16
CA SER A 563 34.43 -2.81 3.43
C SER A 563 34.65 -3.10 1.95
N ARG A 564 35.27 -4.23 1.60
CA ARG A 564 35.48 -4.63 0.19
C ARG A 564 34.17 -4.85 -0.56
N ALA A 565 33.17 -5.45 0.09
CA ALA A 565 31.85 -5.63 -0.52
C ALA A 565 31.14 -4.28 -0.76
N LEU A 566 31.24 -3.35 0.18
CA LEU A 566 30.67 -2.00 0.02
C LEU A 566 31.39 -1.18 -1.05
N ASP A 567 32.69 -1.36 -1.24
CA ASP A 567 33.43 -0.72 -2.32
C ASP A 567 32.96 -1.17 -3.71
N GLU A 568 32.68 -2.48 -3.88
CA GLU A 568 32.14 -3.02 -5.12
C GLU A 568 30.70 -2.53 -5.38
N ILE A 569 29.87 -2.51 -4.34
CA ILE A 569 28.51 -1.94 -4.41
C ILE A 569 28.58 -0.46 -4.79
N ARG A 570 29.50 0.32 -4.19
CA ARG A 570 29.72 1.73 -4.52
C ARG A 570 30.13 1.90 -5.99
N HIS A 571 31.04 1.07 -6.48
CA HIS A 571 31.47 1.15 -7.88
C HIS A 571 30.31 0.94 -8.86
N ARG A 572 29.48 -0.08 -8.61
CA ARG A 572 28.27 -0.35 -9.42
C ARG A 572 27.22 0.76 -9.28
N TYR A 573 27.03 1.28 -8.07
CA TYR A 573 26.15 2.42 -7.82
C TYR A 573 26.55 3.65 -8.65
N ASP A 574 27.84 3.98 -8.66
CA ASP A 574 28.37 5.10 -9.43
C ASP A 574 28.17 4.91 -10.94
N LEU A 575 28.39 3.70 -11.45
CA LEU A 575 28.15 3.37 -12.85
C LEU A 575 26.66 3.45 -13.21
N ALA A 576 25.78 2.98 -12.32
CA ALA A 576 24.34 3.04 -12.51
C ALA A 576 23.84 4.50 -12.56
N LEU A 577 24.29 5.33 -11.62
CA LEU A 577 23.98 6.77 -11.61
C LEU A 577 24.50 7.48 -12.87
N ALA A 578 25.71 7.15 -13.33
CA ALA A 578 26.29 7.74 -14.53
C ALA A 578 25.55 7.36 -15.82
N ARG A 579 24.88 6.20 -15.85
CA ARG A 579 24.01 5.79 -16.97
C ARG A 579 22.68 6.51 -16.93
N GLU A 580 22.05 6.59 -15.76
CA GLU A 580 20.76 7.26 -15.57
C GLU A 580 20.83 8.77 -15.86
N THR A 581 21.98 9.41 -15.60
CA THR A 581 22.15 10.85 -15.89
C THR A 581 22.30 11.14 -17.40
N ARG A 582 22.50 10.11 -18.24
CA ARG A 582 22.63 10.25 -19.70
C ARG A 582 21.38 9.85 -20.48
N SER A 583 20.41 9.18 -19.85
CA SER A 583 19.09 8.89 -20.42
C SER A 583 18.12 10.02 -20.11
#